data_AF-A0A6A4Y3F6-F1
#
_entry.id   AF-A0A6A4Y3F6-F1
#
_cell.length_a   1.000
_cell.length_b   1.000
_cell.length_c   1.000
_cell.angle_alpha   90.00
_cell.angle_beta   90.00
_cell.angle_gamma   90.00
#
_symmetry.space_group_name_H-M   'P 1'
#
loop_
_entity.id
_entity.type
_entity.pdbx_description
1 polymer ?
#
loop_
_entity_poly.entity_id
_entity_poly.type
_entity_poly.pdbx_seq_one_letter_code
_entity_poly.pdbx_strand_id
1 'polypeptide(L)'
;MSAVSVLLLFGIPPALDKFAYIHREHRVDIISELSVAAIVLVAVVAGLLWLNTTLLPTLDRFSMGFLVLMIVLIFVTQAPTITDNIVGILIIALPLTLQTLLIWAITYALAIWLQLSYDVAGPATLIACSNFFEMAVA
;
A
#
# COMPACT_ATOMS: atom_id res chain seq x y z
N MET A 1 30.46 6.87 17.21
CA MET A 1 29.43 5.93 16.68
C MET A 1 29.68 5.80 15.19
N SER A 2 30.04 4.61 14.71
CA SER A 2 30.35 4.37 13.29
C SER A 2 29.13 4.63 12.41
N ALA A 3 29.33 5.17 11.19
CA ALA A 3 28.26 5.45 10.21
C ALA A 3 27.34 4.22 9.99
N VAL A 4 27.92 3.02 10.03
CA VAL A 4 27.25 1.72 10.00
C VAL A 4 26.16 1.56 11.07
N SER A 5 26.38 2.08 12.27
CA SER A 5 25.43 1.98 13.39
C SER A 5 24.22 2.91 13.21
N VAL A 6 24.40 4.03 12.50
CA VAL A 6 23.32 4.97 12.16
C VAL A 6 22.50 4.41 10.99
N LEU A 7 23.18 3.87 9.97
CA LEU A 7 22.55 3.23 8.81
C LEU A 7 21.71 1.99 9.18
N LEU A 8 22.19 1.18 10.13
CA LEU A 8 21.42 0.05 10.70
C LEU A 8 20.19 0.51 11.49
N LEU A 9 20.24 1.69 12.11
CA LEU A 9 19.12 2.28 12.86
C LEU A 9 18.00 2.77 11.93
N PHE A 10 18.37 3.19 10.70
CA PHE A 10 17.45 3.48 9.60
C PHE A 10 17.08 2.24 8.77
N GLY A 11 17.56 1.06 9.15
CA GLY A 11 17.27 -0.21 8.48
C GLY A 11 17.91 -0.37 7.10
N ILE A 12 18.72 0.57 6.62
CA ILE A 12 19.32 0.49 5.28
C ILE A 12 20.15 -0.80 5.17
N PRO A 13 19.95 -1.63 4.11
CA PRO A 13 20.65 -2.89 4.01
C PRO A 13 22.18 -2.65 4.02
N PRO A 14 22.94 -3.37 4.87
CA PRO A 14 24.39 -3.15 5.03
C PRO A 14 25.19 -3.41 3.72
N ALA A 15 24.53 -4.02 2.73
CA ALA A 15 25.03 -4.17 1.38
C ALA A 15 25.26 -2.81 0.69
N LEU A 16 24.35 -1.84 0.85
CA LEU A 16 24.38 -0.56 0.14
C LEU A 16 25.63 0.28 0.52
N ASP A 17 26.04 0.18 1.78
CA ASP A 17 27.23 0.86 2.33
C ASP A 17 28.54 0.30 1.75
N LYS A 18 28.59 -1.02 1.54
CA LYS A 18 29.73 -1.70 0.89
C LYS A 18 29.86 -1.34 -0.59
N PHE A 19 28.75 -1.11 -1.29
CA PHE A 19 28.75 -0.78 -2.72
C PHE A 19 29.11 0.69 -3.01
N ALA A 20 28.69 1.62 -2.16
CA ALA A 20 29.08 3.03 -2.26
C ALA A 20 30.60 3.24 -2.15
N TYR A 21 31.29 2.37 -1.40
CA TYR A 21 32.74 2.37 -1.28
C TYR A 21 33.46 1.89 -2.57
N ILE A 22 32.96 0.84 -3.21
CA ILE A 22 33.60 0.20 -4.38
C ILE A 22 33.52 1.09 -5.63
N HIS A 23 32.48 1.92 -5.77
CA HIS A 23 32.29 2.78 -6.94
C HIS A 23 33.25 3.99 -6.98
N ARG A 24 34.01 4.26 -5.91
CA ARG A 24 34.88 5.46 -5.85
C ARG A 24 36.22 5.31 -6.60
N GLU A 25 36.62 4.10 -6.99
CA GLU A 25 38.05 3.82 -7.28
C GLU A 25 38.45 3.60 -8.76
N HIS A 26 37.58 3.42 -9.77
CA HIS A 26 38.10 3.11 -11.13
C HIS A 26 37.37 3.73 -12.34
N ARG A 27 38.19 4.34 -13.22
CA ARG A 27 37.85 4.94 -14.54
C ARG A 27 37.56 3.88 -15.59
N VAL A 28 36.69 4.21 -16.55
CA VAL A 28 36.10 3.23 -17.45
C VAL A 28 35.55 3.86 -18.74
N ASP A 29 35.37 3.09 -19.83
CA ASP A 29 34.48 3.49 -20.93
C ASP A 29 33.60 2.39 -21.60
N ILE A 30 33.77 1.07 -21.37
CA ILE A 30 32.80 0.03 -21.84
C ILE A 30 32.50 -1.01 -20.75
N ILE A 31 33.50 -1.35 -19.94
CA ILE A 31 33.34 -2.18 -18.72
C ILE A 31 32.53 -1.41 -17.65
N SER A 32 32.33 -0.09 -17.81
CA SER A 32 31.67 0.82 -16.86
C SER A 32 30.21 0.60 -16.91
N GLU A 33 29.67 0.52 -18.12
CA GLU A 33 28.23 0.46 -18.27
C GLU A 33 27.73 -0.89 -17.77
N LEU A 34 28.50 -1.95 -18.01
CA LEU A 34 28.21 -3.26 -17.46
C LEU A 34 28.40 -3.32 -15.94
N SER A 35 29.42 -2.65 -15.38
CA SER A 35 29.66 -2.61 -13.93
C SER A 35 28.64 -1.74 -13.19
N VAL A 36 28.25 -0.60 -13.74
CA VAL A 36 27.19 0.27 -13.22
C VAL A 36 25.85 -0.46 -13.29
N ALA A 37 25.53 -1.12 -14.40
CA ALA A 37 24.33 -1.94 -14.52
C ALA A 37 24.29 -3.07 -13.47
N ALA A 38 25.42 -3.73 -13.22
CA ALA A 38 25.53 -4.75 -12.18
C ALA A 38 25.32 -4.17 -10.77
N ILE A 39 25.89 -3.00 -10.47
CA ILE A 39 25.73 -2.33 -9.17
C ILE A 39 24.28 -1.88 -8.98
N VAL A 40 23.64 -1.30 -10.00
CA VAL A 40 22.23 -0.92 -9.98
C VAL A 40 21.35 -2.14 -9.76
N LEU A 41 21.62 -3.24 -10.47
CA LEU A 41 20.86 -4.49 -10.30
C LEU A 41 20.98 -5.03 -8.88
N VAL A 42 22.19 -5.06 -8.32
CA VAL A 42 22.41 -5.51 -6.93
C VAL A 42 21.73 -4.60 -5.92
N ALA A 43 21.79 -3.28 -6.12
CA ALA A 43 21.09 -2.32 -5.26
C ALA A 43 19.57 -2.50 -5.32
N VAL A 44 19.00 -2.73 -6.50
CA VAL A 44 17.56 -3.01 -6.69
C VAL A 44 17.17 -4.32 -6.01
N VAL A 45 17.94 -5.39 -6.20
CA VAL A 45 17.67 -6.70 -5.57
C VAL A 45 17.76 -6.61 -4.04
N ALA A 46 18.78 -5.94 -3.51
CA ALA A 46 18.93 -5.71 -2.08
C ALA A 46 17.80 -4.82 -1.52
N GLY A 47 17.37 -3.81 -2.28
CA GLY A 47 16.25 -2.94 -1.95
C GLY A 47 14.91 -3.70 -1.90
N LEU A 48 14.65 -4.57 -2.88
CA LEU A 48 13.47 -5.44 -2.90
C LEU A 48 13.48 -6.44 -1.73
N LEU A 49 14.65 -7.00 -1.41
CA LEU A 49 14.78 -7.89 -0.26
C LEU A 49 14.43 -7.14 1.03
N TRP A 50 15.02 -5.97 1.25
CA TRP A 50 14.73 -5.15 2.43
C TRP A 50 13.26 -4.71 2.50
N LEU A 51 12.69 -4.30 1.36
CA LEU A 51 11.28 -3.93 1.24
C LEU A 51 10.40 -5.08 1.73
N ASN A 52 10.67 -6.30 1.26
CA ASN A 52 9.82 -7.47 1.55
C ASN A 52 10.05 -8.06 2.95
N THR A 53 11.28 -8.04 3.47
CA THR A 53 11.60 -8.67 4.76
C THR A 53 11.42 -7.73 5.95
N THR A 54 11.57 -6.42 5.75
CA THR A 54 11.68 -5.46 6.85
C THR A 54 10.57 -4.41 6.77
N LEU A 55 10.44 -3.71 5.65
CA LEU A 55 9.51 -2.59 5.54
C LEU A 55 8.06 -3.06 5.49
N LEU A 56 7.70 -3.95 4.57
CA LEU A 56 6.33 -4.44 4.39
C LEU A 56 5.76 -5.08 5.66
N PRO A 57 6.44 -6.02 6.35
CA PRO A 57 5.92 -6.61 7.58
C PRO A 57 5.80 -5.60 8.74
N THR A 58 6.59 -4.53 8.73
CA THR A 58 6.48 -3.47 9.73
C THR A 58 5.29 -2.57 9.43
N LEU A 59 5.10 -2.15 8.17
CA LEU A 59 3.95 -1.34 7.77
C LEU A 59 2.63 -2.09 7.90
N ASP A 60 2.59 -3.37 7.55
CA ASP A 60 1.38 -4.20 7.63
C ASP A 60 0.80 -4.25 9.05
N ARG A 61 1.67 -4.39 10.06
CA ARG A 61 1.28 -4.36 11.48
C ARG A 61 0.63 -3.05 11.92
N PHE A 62 1.00 -1.92 11.30
CA PHE A 62 0.44 -0.60 11.64
C PHE A 62 -0.67 -0.15 10.67
N SER A 63 -0.78 -0.76 9.49
CA SER A 63 -1.68 -0.34 8.42
C SER A 63 -3.14 -0.26 8.88
N MET A 64 -3.64 -1.31 9.54
CA MET A 64 -5.00 -1.32 10.07
C MET A 64 -5.23 -0.23 11.12
N GLY A 65 -4.21 0.06 11.95
CA GLY A 65 -4.27 1.15 12.92
C GLY A 65 -4.37 2.52 12.25
N PHE A 66 -3.57 2.77 11.21
CA PHE A 66 -3.64 4.01 10.45
C PHE A 66 -4.96 4.18 9.69
N LEU A 67 -5.51 3.10 9.13
CA LEU A 67 -6.79 3.15 8.42
C LEU A 67 -7.94 3.55 9.36
N VAL A 68 -7.99 2.98 10.56
CA VAL A 68 -8.98 3.35 11.59
C VAL A 68 -8.74 4.76 12.10
N LEU A 69 -7.48 5.14 12.35
CA LEU A 69 -7.12 6.49 12.79
C LEU A 69 -7.58 7.54 11.78
N MET A 70 -7.36 7.31 10.49
CA MET A 70 -7.78 8.19 9.41
C MET A 70 -9.30 8.37 9.40
N ILE A 71 -10.06 7.27 9.54
CA ILE A 71 -11.53 7.34 9.67
C ILE A 71 -11.92 8.22 10.86
N VAL A 72 -11.34 8.00 12.04
CA VAL A 72 -11.65 8.81 13.24
C VAL A 72 -11.35 10.29 12.98
N LEU A 73 -10.22 10.62 12.38
CA LEU A 73 -9.85 12.00 12.07
C LEU A 73 -10.84 12.67 11.13
N ILE A 74 -11.27 11.98 10.06
CA ILE A 74 -12.27 12.50 9.12
C ILE A 74 -13.62 12.76 9.82
N PHE A 75 -14.08 11.84 10.66
CA PHE A 75 -15.38 11.99 11.32
C PHE A 75 -15.38 13.10 12.39
N VAL A 76 -14.27 13.29 13.09
CA VAL A 76 -14.15 14.35 14.10
C VAL A 76 -14.21 15.73 13.44
N THR A 77 -13.59 15.93 12.27
CA THR A 77 -13.63 17.23 11.57
C THR A 77 -15.01 17.54 10.99
N GLN A 78 -15.81 16.52 10.67
CA GLN A 78 -17.17 16.67 10.13
C GLN A 78 -18.27 16.56 11.21
N ALA A 79 -17.91 16.36 12.48
CA ALA A 79 -18.85 16.09 13.56
C ALA A 79 -19.99 17.13 13.71
N PRO A 80 -19.75 18.46 13.64
CA PRO A 80 -20.82 19.45 13.74
C PRO A 80 -21.81 19.36 12.57
N THR A 81 -21.31 19.14 11.36
CA THR A 81 -22.15 18.97 10.16
C THR A 81 -23.00 17.70 10.26
N ILE A 82 -22.46 16.64 10.86
CA ILE A 82 -23.17 15.38 11.08
C ILE A 82 -24.36 15.57 12.02
N THR A 83 -24.21 16.35 13.09
CA THR A 83 -25.30 16.61 14.04
C THR A 83 -26.37 17.52 13.46
N ASP A 84 -25.99 18.48 12.62
CA ASP A 84 -26.90 19.50 12.08
C ASP A 84 -27.68 19.01 10.85
N ASN A 85 -27.11 18.11 10.04
CA ASN A 85 -27.67 17.68 8.75
C ASN A 85 -27.75 16.15 8.60
N ILE A 86 -28.33 15.47 9.58
CA ILE A 86 -28.46 14.00 9.57
C ILE A 86 -29.27 13.46 8.38
N VAL A 87 -30.27 14.20 7.92
CA VAL A 87 -31.10 13.81 6.77
C VAL A 87 -30.28 13.83 5.48
N GLY A 88 -29.41 14.82 5.30
CA GLY A 88 -28.52 14.89 4.13
C GLY A 88 -27.58 13.69 4.07
N ILE A 89 -27.04 13.26 5.21
CA ILE A 89 -26.19 12.08 5.29
C ILE A 89 -26.95 10.81 4.90
N LEU A 90 -28.18 10.64 5.38
CA LEU A 90 -29.00 9.48 5.00
C LEU A 90 -29.30 9.45 3.50
N ILE A 91 -29.56 10.61 2.89
CA ILE A 91 -29.79 10.74 1.44
C ILE A 91 -28.56 10.32 0.63
N ILE A 92 -27.34 10.48 1.16
CA ILE A 92 -26.10 10.05 0.49
C ILE A 92 -25.77 8.58 0.83
N ALA A 93 -25.92 8.19 2.09
CA ALA A 93 -25.59 6.84 2.56
C ALA A 93 -26.48 5.77 1.91
N LEU A 94 -27.77 6.07 1.70
CA LEU A 94 -28.72 5.14 1.13
C LEU A 94 -28.39 4.74 -0.33
N PRO A 95 -28.15 5.68 -1.28
CA PRO A 95 -27.73 5.33 -2.63
C PRO A 95 -26.34 4.67 -2.66
N LEU A 96 -25.40 5.07 -1.80
CA LEU A 96 -24.09 4.41 -1.72
C LEU A 96 -24.20 2.95 -1.23
N THR A 97 -25.06 2.69 -0.25
CA THR A 97 -25.34 1.34 0.25
C THR A 97 -26.01 0.50 -0.82
N LEU A 98 -27.03 1.05 -1.48
CA LEU A 98 -27.72 0.37 -2.58
C LEU A 98 -26.76 0.06 -3.73
N GLN A 99 -25.92 1.03 -4.13
CA GLN A 99 -24.90 0.85 -5.15
C GLN A 99 -23.94 -0.29 -4.79
N THR A 100 -23.47 -0.33 -3.55
CA THR A 100 -22.55 -1.38 -3.07
C THR A 100 -23.22 -2.75 -3.15
N LEU A 101 -24.48 -2.87 -2.74
CA LEU A 101 -25.26 -4.11 -2.85
C LEU A 101 -25.51 -4.53 -4.30
N LEU A 102 -25.74 -3.57 -5.20
CA LEU A 102 -25.90 -3.83 -6.63
C LEU A 102 -24.60 -4.33 -7.26
N ILE A 103 -23.46 -3.69 -6.96
CA ILE A 103 -22.14 -4.14 -7.42
C ILE A 103 -21.86 -5.54 -6.90
N TRP A 104 -22.14 -5.82 -5.62
CA TRP A 104 -22.00 -7.15 -5.03
C TRP A 104 -22.83 -8.19 -5.79
N ALA A 105 -24.12 -7.91 -6.01
CA ALA A 105 -25.03 -8.84 -6.67
C ALA A 105 -24.58 -9.14 -8.11
N ILE A 106 -24.21 -8.11 -8.88
CA ILE A 106 -23.76 -8.25 -10.27
C ILE A 106 -22.45 -9.03 -10.34
N THR A 107 -21.46 -8.65 -9.53
CA THR A 107 -20.14 -9.29 -9.54
C THR A 107 -20.20 -10.73 -9.04
N TYR A 108 -21.04 -11.03 -8.04
CA TYR A 108 -21.26 -12.39 -7.56
C TYR A 108 -22.00 -13.25 -8.58
N ALA A 109 -23.02 -12.71 -9.24
CA ALA A 109 -23.70 -13.40 -10.33
C ALA A 109 -22.73 -13.70 -11.49
N LEU A 110 -21.85 -12.77 -11.85
CA LEU A 110 -20.78 -12.99 -12.83
C LEU A 110 -19.77 -14.05 -12.37
N ALA A 111 -19.37 -14.06 -11.11
CA ALA A 111 -18.47 -15.08 -10.57
C ALA A 111 -19.08 -16.49 -10.63
N ILE A 112 -20.39 -16.62 -10.35
CA ILE A 112 -21.12 -17.88 -10.53
C ILE A 112 -21.21 -18.26 -12.01
N TRP A 113 -21.50 -17.31 -12.90
CA TRP A 113 -21.57 -17.56 -14.34
C TRP A 113 -20.23 -18.03 -14.91
N LEU A 114 -19.12 -17.51 -14.39
CA LEU A 114 -17.76 -17.93 -14.68
C LEU A 114 -17.34 -19.22 -13.94
N GLN A 115 -18.24 -19.84 -13.17
CA GLN A 115 -18.01 -21.08 -12.42
C GLN A 115 -16.84 -20.99 -11.42
N LEU A 116 -16.62 -19.82 -10.81
CA LEU A 116 -15.63 -19.67 -9.74
C LEU A 116 -16.08 -20.39 -8.47
N SER A 117 -15.14 -21.06 -7.82
CA SER A 117 -15.33 -21.59 -6.46
C SER A 117 -15.63 -20.45 -5.48
N TYR A 118 -16.46 -20.75 -4.46
CA TYR A 118 -16.85 -19.79 -3.42
C TYR A 118 -15.63 -19.11 -2.75
N ASP A 119 -14.55 -19.87 -2.55
CA ASP A 119 -13.29 -19.39 -1.94
C ASP A 119 -12.62 -18.24 -2.72
N VAL A 120 -12.94 -18.09 -4.00
CA VAL A 120 -12.45 -16.99 -4.85
C VAL A 120 -13.56 -15.98 -5.11
N ALA A 121 -14.79 -16.43 -5.36
CA ALA A 121 -15.93 -15.57 -5.64
C ALA A 121 -16.28 -14.64 -4.46
N GLY A 122 -16.23 -15.13 -3.22
CA GLY A 122 -16.50 -14.33 -2.02
C GLY A 122 -15.52 -13.16 -1.88
N PRO A 123 -14.21 -13.42 -1.75
CA PRO A 123 -13.22 -12.35 -1.63
C PRO A 123 -13.18 -11.41 -2.84
N ALA A 124 -13.31 -11.93 -4.06
CA ALA A 124 -13.28 -11.11 -5.28
C ALA A 124 -14.46 -10.13 -5.34
N THR A 125 -15.65 -10.56 -4.93
CA THR A 125 -16.84 -9.69 -4.90
C THR A 125 -16.76 -8.64 -3.80
N LEU A 126 -16.19 -8.98 -2.63
CA LEU A 126 -15.92 -8.00 -1.57
C LEU A 126 -14.91 -6.93 -2.02
N ILE A 127 -13.87 -7.31 -2.75
CA ILE A 127 -12.92 -6.34 -3.34
C ILE A 127 -13.63 -5.43 -4.33
N ALA A 128 -14.47 -5.98 -5.22
CA ALA A 128 -15.22 -5.19 -6.18
C ALA A 128 -16.21 -4.19 -5.53
N CYS A 129 -16.71 -4.50 -4.34
CA CYS A 129 -17.60 -3.64 -3.56
C CYS A 129 -16.87 -2.60 -2.70
N SER A 130 -15.56 -2.77 -2.50
CA SER A 130 -14.79 -1.90 -1.62
C SER A 130 -14.59 -0.52 -2.25
N ASN A 131 -15.07 0.52 -1.56
CA ASN A 131 -14.89 1.91 -1.96
C ASN A 131 -13.84 2.56 -1.05
N PHE A 132 -12.89 3.30 -1.61
CA PHE A 132 -11.93 4.09 -0.84
C PHE A 132 -12.59 5.34 -0.27
N PHE A 133 -13.20 5.21 0.91
CA PHE A 133 -13.81 6.32 1.64
C PHE A 133 -12.85 7.51 1.80
N GLU A 134 -11.55 7.23 1.99
CA GLU A 134 -10.49 8.24 2.09
C GLU A 134 -10.41 9.15 0.85
N MET A 135 -10.51 8.56 -0.36
CA MET A 135 -10.49 9.30 -1.63
C MET A 135 -11.83 9.96 -1.95
N ALA A 136 -12.92 9.51 -1.34
CA ALA A 136 -14.25 10.06 -1.56
C ALA A 136 -14.55 11.31 -0.72
N VAL A 137 -13.77 11.53 0.35
CA VAL A 137 -13.89 12.70 1.25
C VAL A 137 -12.95 13.85 0.86
N ALA A 138 -11.84 13.57 0.17
CA ALA A 138 -10.88 14.57 -0.31
C ALA A 138 -11.41 15.36 -1.52
#